data_AF-A0A0U2X2X0-F1
#
_entry.id   AF-A0A0U2X2X0-F1
#
_cell.length_a   1.000
_cell.length_b   1.000
_cell.length_c   1.000
_cell.angle_alpha   90.00
_cell.angle_beta   90.00
_cell.angle_gamma   90.00
#
_symmetry.space_group_name_H-M   'P 1'
#
loop_
_entity.id
_entity.type
_entity.pdbx_description
1 polymer ?
#
loop_
_entity_poly.entity_id
_entity_poly.type
_entity_poly.pdbx_seq_one_letter_code
_entity_poly.pdbx_strand_id
1 'polypeptide(L)'
;MIFRLSKLAELDDFALRDKQRIKALALAQLSASHKILLNIAKLLLLTPLFMALAFIEGWLLLPVLLVCGLAYPLLTVPLEIQFARPHMHHAISEFRKKHS
;
A
#
# COMPACT_ATOMS: atom_id res chain seq x y z
N MET A 1 -11.75 9.04 -7.70
CA MET A 1 -12.01 7.69 -8.26
C MET A 1 -11.32 6.68 -7.34
N ILE A 2 -12.07 6.03 -6.44
CA ILE A 2 -11.51 5.13 -5.42
C ILE A 2 -11.25 3.77 -6.09
N PHE A 3 -10.00 3.52 -6.46
CA PHE A 3 -9.59 2.29 -7.15
C PHE A 3 -9.39 1.16 -6.14
N ARG A 4 -10.39 0.28 -6.04
CA ARG A 4 -10.34 -0.95 -5.23
C ARG A 4 -9.79 -2.11 -6.07
N LEU A 5 -8.88 -2.89 -5.47
CA LEU A 5 -8.43 -4.21 -5.94
C LEU A 5 -9.59 -5.16 -6.31
N SER A 6 -10.76 -4.95 -5.72
CA SER A 6 -12.01 -5.68 -5.95
C SER A 6 -12.54 -5.60 -7.39
N LYS A 7 -12.06 -4.67 -8.23
CA LYS A 7 -12.49 -4.56 -9.64
C LYS A 7 -11.66 -5.39 -10.62
N LEU A 8 -10.61 -6.08 -10.18
CA LEU A 8 -9.98 -7.10 -11.01
C LEU A 8 -10.84 -8.36 -10.96
N ALA A 9 -11.54 -8.65 -12.05
CA ALA A 9 -12.34 -9.88 -12.22
C ALA A 9 -11.53 -11.16 -11.91
N GLU A 10 -10.21 -11.11 -12.04
CA GLU A 10 -9.27 -12.20 -11.75
C GLU A 10 -9.12 -12.52 -10.25
N LEU A 11 -9.48 -11.61 -9.35
CA LEU A 11 -9.39 -11.79 -7.90
C LEU A 11 -10.74 -12.10 -7.25
N ASP A 12 -11.83 -12.13 -8.00
CA ASP A 12 -13.18 -12.23 -7.42
C ASP A 12 -13.45 -13.60 -6.80
N ASP A 13 -12.84 -14.64 -7.37
CA ASP A 13 -12.96 -16.05 -6.93
C ASP A 13 -12.19 -16.38 -5.64
N PHE A 14 -11.33 -15.47 -5.17
CA PHE A 14 -10.46 -15.72 -4.01
C PHE A 14 -11.07 -15.18 -2.71
N ALA A 15 -10.93 -15.91 -1.60
CA ALA A 15 -11.34 -15.40 -0.28
C ALA A 15 -10.50 -14.16 0.10
N LEU A 16 -11.05 -13.26 0.94
CA LEU A 16 -10.37 -12.03 1.40
C LEU A 16 -8.93 -12.27 1.90
N ARG A 17 -8.73 -13.40 2.60
CA ARG A 17 -7.43 -13.82 3.12
C ARG A 17 -6.43 -14.18 2.00
N ASP A 18 -6.90 -14.80 0.94
CA ASP A 18 -6.08 -15.14 -0.23
C ASP A 18 -5.79 -13.91 -1.09
N LYS A 19 -6.74 -12.96 -1.18
CA LYS A 19 -6.48 -11.64 -1.80
C LYS A 19 -5.33 -10.92 -1.08
N GLN A 20 -5.24 -11.01 0.25
CA GLN A 20 -4.10 -10.44 0.99
C GLN A 20 -2.79 -11.19 0.75
N ARG A 21 -2.81 -12.52 0.63
CA ARG A 21 -1.63 -13.32 0.28
C ARG A 21 -1.12 -13.02 -1.13
N ILE A 22 -2.02 -12.92 -2.11
CA ILE A 22 -1.67 -12.54 -3.48
C ILE A 22 -1.07 -11.13 -3.51
N LYS A 23 -1.64 -10.18 -2.75
CA LYS A 23 -1.05 -8.85 -2.58
C LYS A 23 0.37 -8.94 -2.00
N ALA A 24 0.59 -9.75 -0.97
CA ALA A 24 1.91 -9.94 -0.35
C ALA A 24 2.91 -10.57 -1.34
N LEU A 25 2.49 -11.54 -2.15
CA LEU A 25 3.31 -12.15 -3.20
C LEU A 25 3.66 -11.16 -4.32
N ALA A 26 2.69 -10.35 -4.76
CA ALA A 26 2.94 -9.29 -5.74
C ALA A 26 3.96 -8.26 -5.22
N LEU A 27 3.86 -7.89 -3.93
CA LEU A 27 4.83 -7.03 -3.27
C LEU A 27 6.19 -7.69 -3.06
N ALA A 28 6.23 -9.01 -2.84
CA ALA A 28 7.49 -9.75 -2.74
C ALA A 28 8.22 -9.80 -4.09
N GLN A 29 7.49 -9.94 -5.20
CA GLN A 29 8.00 -9.95 -6.57
C GLN A 29 8.39 -8.57 -7.13
N LEU A 30 8.08 -7.46 -6.44
CA LEU A 30 8.63 -6.16 -6.82
C LEU A 30 10.17 -6.23 -6.80
N SER A 31 10.80 -5.77 -7.90
CA SER A 31 12.25 -5.65 -7.95
C SER A 31 12.74 -4.69 -6.85
N ALA A 32 14.00 -4.85 -6.42
CA ALA A 32 14.59 -4.00 -5.39
C ALA A 32 14.42 -2.49 -5.71
N SER A 33 14.58 -2.10 -6.97
CA SER A 33 14.38 -0.73 -7.46
C SER A 33 12.96 -0.23 -7.25
N HIS A 34 11.93 -1.06 -7.48
CA HIS A 34 10.54 -0.69 -7.27
C HIS A 34 10.19 -0.59 -5.78
N LYS A 35 10.78 -1.42 -4.92
CA LYS A 35 10.63 -1.31 -3.45
C LYS A 35 11.25 -0.02 -2.93
N ILE A 36 12.43 0.35 -3.45
CA ILE A 36 13.08 1.62 -3.13
C ILE A 36 12.20 2.78 -3.59
N LEU A 37 11.67 2.75 -4.81
CA LEU A 37 10.80 3.81 -5.33
C LEU A 37 9.50 3.93 -4.51
N LEU A 38 8.91 2.81 -4.09
CA LEU A 38 7.75 2.80 -3.20
C LEU A 38 8.07 3.44 -1.85
N ASN A 39 9.22 3.12 -1.25
CA ASN A 39 9.64 3.71 0.01
C ASN A 39 9.97 5.20 -0.13
N ILE A 40 10.61 5.61 -1.23
CA ILE A 40 10.85 7.03 -1.54
C ILE A 40 9.52 7.76 -1.70
N ALA A 41 8.56 7.20 -2.42
CA ALA A 41 7.25 7.82 -2.60
C ALA A 41 6.47 7.92 -1.28
N LYS A 42 6.56 6.89 -0.40
CA LYS A 42 6.03 6.95 0.98
C LYS A 42 6.69 8.07 1.77
N LEU A 43 8.02 8.17 1.72
CA LEU A 43 8.77 9.22 2.39
C LEU A 43 8.40 10.60 1.86
N LEU A 44 8.33 10.79 0.54
CA LEU A 44 7.95 12.07 -0.09
C LEU A 44 6.54 12.53 0.34
N LEU A 45 5.62 11.60 0.58
CA LEU A 45 4.28 11.86 1.12
C LEU A 45 4.30 12.19 2.62
N LEU A 46 5.13 11.48 3.38
CA LEU A 46 5.29 11.66 4.83
C LEU A 46 6.06 12.93 5.18
N THR A 47 7.03 13.34 4.38
CA THR A 47 7.88 14.51 4.62
C THR A 47 7.08 15.80 4.84
N PRO A 48 6.17 16.22 3.94
CA PRO A 48 5.35 17.41 4.18
C PRO A 48 4.38 17.22 5.35
N LEU A 49 3.90 15.99 5.60
CA LEU A 49 3.03 15.67 6.73
C LEU A 49 3.76 15.86 8.07
N PHE A 50 4.99 15.36 8.20
CA PHE A 50 5.81 15.56 9.39
C PHE A 50 6.31 17.00 9.52
N MET A 51 6.60 17.67 8.41
CA MET A 51 6.98 19.07 8.43
C MET A 51 5.83 19.94 8.94
N ALA A 52 4.58 19.65 8.55
CA ALA A 52 3.40 20.31 9.12
C ALA A 52 3.24 20.05 10.62
N LEU A 53 3.55 18.84 11.09
CA LEU A 53 3.54 18.51 12.52
C LEU A 53 4.60 19.31 13.32
N ALA A 54 5.73 19.65 12.70
CA ALA A 54 6.80 20.40 13.37
C ALA A 54 6.41 21.85 13.74
N PHE A 55 5.37 22.41 13.10
CA PHE A 55 4.82 23.72 13.44
C PHE A 55 3.80 23.68 14.58
N ILE A 56 3.41 22.48 15.04
CA ILE A 56 2.42 22.31 16.09
C ILE A 56 3.14 22.13 17.42
N GLU A 57 3.00 23.11 18.30
CA GLU A 57 3.61 23.09 19.63
C GLU A 57 2.63 22.67 20.72
N GLY A 58 3.18 22.15 21.82
CA GLY A 58 2.44 21.83 23.04
C GLY A 58 1.59 20.56 22.98
N TRP A 59 0.66 20.44 23.92
CA TRP A 59 -0.19 19.26 24.10
C TRP A 59 -1.13 18.98 22.92
N LEU A 60 -1.33 19.95 22.03
CA LEU A 60 -2.10 19.80 20.79
C LEU A 60 -1.44 18.85 19.79
N LEU A 61 -0.13 18.59 19.92
CA LEU A 61 0.59 17.66 19.06
C LEU A 61 0.08 16.23 19.20
N LEU A 62 -0.30 15.78 20.41
CA LEU A 62 -0.78 14.42 20.67
C LEU A 62 -2.01 14.02 19.83
N PRO A 63 -3.14 14.76 19.85
CA PRO A 63 -4.30 14.42 19.03
C PRO A 63 -4.00 14.52 17.54
N VAL A 64 -3.18 15.48 17.10
CA VAL A 64 -2.82 15.61 15.68
C VAL A 64 -1.95 14.44 15.22
N LEU A 65 -1.02 13.98 16.06
CA LEU A 65 -0.20 12.81 15.79
C LEU A 65 -1.05 11.54 15.67
N LEU A 66 -2.08 11.40 16.51
CA LEU A 66 -3.07 10.32 16.43
C LEU A 66 -3.82 10.35 15.09
N VAL A 67 -4.33 11.52 14.69
CA VAL A 67 -5.03 11.68 13.40
C VAL A 67 -4.08 11.39 12.22
N CYS A 68 -2.86 11.90 12.24
CA CYS A 68 -1.84 11.60 11.22
C CYS A 68 -1.52 10.11 11.15
N GLY A 69 -1.39 9.44 12.29
CA GLY A 69 -1.15 7.99 12.36
C GLY A 69 -2.29 7.18 11.75
N LEU A 70 -3.54 7.59 11.96
CA LEU A 70 -4.70 6.97 11.33
C LEU A 70 -4.83 7.30 9.85
N ALA A 71 -4.40 8.49 9.42
CA ALA A 71 -4.36 8.89 8.02
C ALA A 71 -3.24 8.20 7.22
N TYR A 72 -2.17 7.76 7.88
CA TYR A 72 -1.01 7.14 7.23
C TYR A 72 -1.38 5.91 6.37
N PRO A 73 -2.13 4.90 6.87
CA PRO A 73 -2.59 3.78 6.05
C PRO A 73 -3.48 4.22 4.89
N LEU A 74 -4.34 5.21 5.11
CA LEU A 74 -5.25 5.72 4.08
C LEU A 74 -4.51 6.31 2.88
N LEU A 75 -3.35 6.93 3.10
CA LEU A 75 -2.51 7.50 2.05
C LEU A 75 -1.55 6.46 1.45
N THR A 76 -1.00 5.57 2.26
CA THR A 76 0.00 4.59 1.80
C THR A 76 -0.61 3.39 1.08
N VAL A 77 -1.77 2.89 1.50
CA VAL A 77 -2.46 1.76 0.88
C VAL A 77 -2.77 1.99 -0.60
N PRO A 78 -3.35 3.13 -1.05
CA PRO A 78 -3.60 3.35 -2.48
C PRO A 78 -2.30 3.45 -3.28
N LEU A 79 -1.23 4.02 -2.70
CA LEU A 79 0.09 4.09 -3.33
C LEU A 79 0.67 2.69 -3.56
N GLU A 80 0.60 1.82 -2.55
CA GLU A 80 0.99 0.41 -2.67
C GLU A 80 0.18 -0.33 -3.72
N ILE A 81 -1.13 -0.08 -3.79
CA ILE A 81 -2.01 -0.71 -4.79
C ILE A 81 -1.62 -0.28 -6.20
N GLN A 82 -1.30 1.00 -6.42
CA GLN A 82 -0.84 1.47 -7.73
C GLN A 82 0.48 0.82 -8.17
N PHE A 83 1.44 0.68 -7.24
CA PHE A 83 2.71 0.00 -7.51
C PHE A 83 2.58 -1.52 -7.66
N ALA A 84 1.64 -2.15 -6.95
CA ALA A 84 1.40 -3.58 -7.06
C ALA A 84 0.65 -3.96 -8.36
N ARG A 85 -0.17 -3.06 -8.91
CA ARG A 85 -1.00 -3.29 -10.11
C ARG A 85 -0.27 -3.93 -11.30
N PRO A 86 0.88 -3.40 -11.79
CA PRO A 86 1.59 -4.02 -12.91
C PRO A 86 2.14 -5.42 -12.61
N HIS A 87 2.37 -5.75 -11.33
CA HIS A 87 2.89 -7.05 -10.89
C HIS A 87 1.80 -8.03 -10.45
N MET A 88 0.55 -7.58 -10.27
CA MET A 88 -0.55 -8.44 -9.81
C MET A 88 -0.83 -9.60 -10.75
N HIS A 89 -0.81 -9.39 -12.06
CA HIS A 89 -1.09 -10.45 -13.04
C HIS A 89 -0.04 -11.57 -12.98
N HIS A 90 1.23 -11.21 -12.71
CA HIS A 90 2.33 -12.16 -12.54
C HIS A 90 2.26 -12.90 -11.19
N ALA A 91 1.77 -12.23 -10.14
CA ALA A 91 1.58 -12.84 -8.83
C ALA A 91 0.39 -13.81 -8.79
N ILE A 92 -0.69 -13.52 -9.52
CA ILE A 92 -1.88 -14.39 -9.63
C ILE A 92 -1.51 -15.69 -10.35
N SER A 93 -0.73 -15.62 -11.44
CA SER A 93 -0.31 -16.80 -12.20
C SER A 93 0.63 -17.70 -11.40
N GLU A 94 1.54 -17.12 -10.62
CA GLU A 94 2.41 -17.84 -9.67
C GLU A 94 1.64 -18.47 -8.51
N PHE A 95 0.67 -17.75 -7.94
CA PHE A 95 -0.19 -18.29 -6.89
C PHE A 95 -1.00 -19.49 -7.40
N ARG A 96 -1.55 -19.41 -8.62
CA ARG A 96 -2.29 -20.50 -9.26
C ARG A 96 -1.39 -21.71 -9.56
N LYS A 97 -0.15 -21.50 -10.02
CA LYS A 97 0.82 -22.59 -10.25
C LYS A 97 1.27 -23.30 -8.97
N LYS A 98 1.34 -22.59 -7.84
CA LYS A 98 1.78 -23.15 -6.55
C LYS A 98 0.66 -23.83 -5.75
N HIS A 99 -0.59 -23.71 -6.21
CA HIS A 99 -1.78 -24.31 -5.59
C HIS A 99 -2.58 -25.21 -6.55
N SER A 100 -1.96 -25.61 -7.67
CA SER A 100 -2.42 -26.68 -8.56
C SER A 100 -1.53 -27.91 -8.41
#